data_AF-A0A327PWE0-F1
#
_entry.id   AF-A0A327PWE0-F1
#
_cell.length_a   1.000
_cell.length_b   1.000
_cell.length_c   1.000
_cell.angle_alpha   90.00
_cell.angle_beta   90.00
_cell.angle_gamma   90.00
#
_symmetry.space_group_name_H-M   'P 1'
#
loop_
_entity.id
_entity.type
_entity.pdbx_description
1 polymer ?
#
loop_
_entity_poly.entity_id
_entity_poly.type
_entity_poly.pdbx_seq_one_letter_code
_entity_poly.pdbx_strand_id
1 'polypeptide(L)'
;MTFKEDFLQLVWKYQYFDKAKLRTTSGDELKIIQVGFHNQSEGPDFRDSVIVIENVVLHGHVEVHRLASEWKQHAHGGNPAYNSVVLHVVWENDLEVLRNDGTPMPTLELKGLIFLDVWRNYEQMLDYKADLPCAHGLKEVPEIVRFSALEKALVERLQEKSSLILDILKSTTDDWEETAYRWLFTCFGFKTNSQAMGELAALVPYKILQKHRTQLPVLEAILFGQAGLLPLESEEPYVQFLIREYDFFRKKYSWDSPMKRQHWTFMGVRPGNFPTVRISQLAAILSNAPNLLQSVMQDSRDFASFKKLLKVKPSDYWQYHYSFGKPSEKRTNLGVSSTALELLVINYVIPLWFAYGRYFEESDWQERCFDLLQEVSAENNHIIRRFQTHGWSAGNGFDSQGMIGLFKNYCQPKKCLQCKIAQVLIKSESK
;
A
#
# COMPACT_ATOMS: atom_id res chain seq x y z
N MET A 1 -16.15 -28.79 2.15
CA MET A 1 -16.44 -27.69 1.21
C MET A 1 -16.51 -26.32 1.85
N THR A 2 -15.49 -25.77 2.54
CA THR A 2 -15.61 -24.39 3.06
C THR A 2 -15.00 -23.42 2.06
N PHE A 3 -15.85 -22.70 1.33
CA PHE A 3 -15.46 -21.65 0.39
C PHE A 3 -16.30 -20.39 0.66
N LYS A 4 -15.90 -19.27 0.07
CA LYS A 4 -16.60 -17.99 0.22
C LYS A 4 -17.49 -17.71 -1.00
N GLU A 5 -18.53 -16.92 -0.81
CA GLU A 5 -19.49 -16.56 -1.86
C GLU A 5 -18.83 -15.86 -3.06
N ASP A 6 -17.75 -15.11 -2.83
CA ASP A 6 -16.95 -14.47 -3.87
C ASP A 6 -16.41 -15.46 -4.93
N PHE A 7 -16.22 -16.73 -4.58
CA PHE A 7 -15.92 -17.80 -5.54
C PHE A 7 -17.11 -18.08 -6.47
N LEU A 8 -18.33 -18.15 -5.97
CA LEU A 8 -19.54 -18.35 -6.79
C LEU A 8 -19.81 -17.14 -7.68
N GLN A 9 -19.61 -15.93 -7.15
CA GLN A 9 -19.68 -14.71 -7.95
C GLN A 9 -18.67 -14.76 -9.11
N LEU A 10 -17.45 -15.24 -8.87
CA LEU A 10 -16.45 -15.42 -9.92
C LEU A 10 -16.90 -16.48 -10.95
N VAL A 11 -17.39 -17.63 -10.48
CA VAL A 11 -17.91 -18.72 -11.33
C VAL A 11 -19.06 -18.23 -12.20
N TRP A 12 -19.99 -17.44 -11.65
CA TRP A 12 -21.05 -16.78 -12.39
C TRP A 12 -20.49 -15.79 -13.41
N LYS A 13 -19.65 -14.85 -12.97
CA LYS A 13 -19.10 -13.78 -13.81
C LYS A 13 -18.39 -14.30 -15.07
N TYR A 14 -17.56 -15.34 -14.91
CA TYR A 14 -16.79 -15.91 -16.03
C TYR A 14 -17.41 -17.18 -16.61
N GLN A 15 -18.57 -17.60 -16.11
CA GLN A 15 -19.35 -18.72 -16.62
C GLN A 15 -18.57 -20.05 -16.57
N TYR A 16 -17.90 -20.32 -15.46
CA TYR A 16 -17.06 -21.51 -15.22
C TYR A 16 -17.86 -22.73 -14.72
N PHE A 17 -18.93 -23.05 -15.44
CA PHE A 17 -19.80 -24.19 -15.17
C PHE A 17 -20.42 -24.70 -16.46
N ASP A 18 -20.92 -25.93 -16.46
CA ASP A 18 -21.59 -26.53 -17.61
C ASP A 18 -22.89 -25.78 -17.91
N LYS A 19 -23.01 -25.31 -19.15
CA LYS A 19 -24.16 -24.52 -19.63
C LYS A 19 -25.04 -25.27 -20.63
N ALA A 20 -24.71 -26.52 -20.99
CA ALA A 20 -25.34 -27.19 -22.12
C ALA A 20 -26.85 -27.39 -21.94
N LYS A 21 -27.32 -27.59 -20.71
CA LYS A 21 -28.74 -27.81 -20.37
C LYS A 21 -29.09 -27.17 -19.02
N LEU A 22 -28.82 -25.87 -18.87
CA LEU A 22 -29.17 -25.17 -17.63
C LEU A 22 -30.67 -25.21 -17.39
N ARG A 23 -31.03 -25.53 -16.15
CA ARG A 23 -32.40 -25.49 -15.67
C ARG A 23 -32.47 -24.79 -14.33
N THR A 24 -33.60 -24.16 -14.04
CA THR A 24 -33.92 -23.74 -12.67
C THR A 24 -34.14 -24.97 -11.78
N THR A 25 -34.13 -24.78 -10.47
CA THR A 25 -34.49 -25.82 -9.51
C THR A 25 -35.93 -26.32 -9.68
N SER A 26 -36.79 -25.54 -10.34
CA SER A 26 -38.16 -25.92 -10.73
C SER A 26 -38.24 -26.71 -12.03
N GLY A 27 -37.11 -26.85 -12.74
CA GLY A 27 -37.00 -27.60 -14.00
C GLY A 27 -37.09 -26.77 -15.28
N ASP A 28 -37.32 -25.46 -15.17
CA ASP A 28 -37.48 -24.54 -16.31
C ASP A 28 -36.18 -24.37 -17.09
N GLU A 29 -36.23 -24.38 -18.43
CA GLU A 29 -35.05 -24.13 -19.26
C GLU A 29 -34.52 -22.70 -19.06
N LEU A 30 -33.23 -22.59 -18.71
CA LEU A 30 -32.54 -21.33 -18.44
C LEU A 30 -31.47 -21.04 -19.51
N LYS A 31 -31.43 -19.83 -20.05
CA LYS A 31 -30.33 -19.33 -20.88
C LYS A 31 -29.81 -18.01 -20.35
N ILE A 32 -28.49 -17.85 -20.36
CA ILE A 32 -27.82 -16.64 -19.91
C ILE A 32 -27.39 -15.85 -21.15
N ILE A 33 -28.03 -14.69 -21.38
CA ILE A 33 -27.70 -13.80 -22.50
C ILE A 33 -26.64 -12.79 -22.07
N GLN A 34 -26.81 -12.21 -20.88
CA GLN A 34 -25.88 -11.26 -20.26
C GLN A 34 -25.77 -11.54 -18.77
N VAL A 35 -24.55 -11.78 -18.28
CA VAL A 35 -24.29 -12.06 -16.85
C VAL A 35 -24.58 -10.88 -15.93
N GLY A 36 -24.46 -9.65 -16.45
CA GLY A 36 -24.59 -8.39 -15.71
C GLY A 36 -23.25 -7.80 -15.26
N PHE A 37 -23.31 -6.60 -14.69
CA PHE A 37 -22.18 -5.88 -14.10
C PHE A 37 -22.02 -6.27 -12.63
N HIS A 38 -20.88 -6.84 -12.27
CA HIS A 38 -20.55 -7.20 -10.89
C HIS A 38 -20.53 -5.95 -10.01
N ASN A 39 -21.45 -5.87 -9.06
CA ASN A 39 -21.57 -4.84 -8.06
C ASN A 39 -20.69 -5.17 -6.85
N GLN A 40 -19.89 -4.20 -6.40
CA GLN A 40 -19.08 -4.31 -5.18
C GLN A 40 -19.57 -3.38 -4.06
N SER A 41 -20.73 -2.75 -4.29
CA SER A 41 -21.42 -1.86 -3.37
C SER A 41 -22.75 -2.47 -2.93
N GLU A 42 -23.53 -1.75 -2.14
CA GLU A 42 -24.84 -2.21 -1.67
C GLU A 42 -25.78 -2.64 -2.81
N GLY A 43 -26.68 -3.59 -2.52
CA GLY A 43 -27.65 -4.14 -3.45
C GLY A 43 -27.17 -5.44 -4.10
N PRO A 44 -27.87 -5.90 -5.16
CA PRO A 44 -27.60 -7.22 -5.73
C PRO A 44 -26.21 -7.37 -6.32
N ASP A 45 -25.69 -8.60 -6.31
CA ASP A 45 -24.33 -8.92 -6.76
C ASP A 45 -24.05 -8.58 -8.22
N PHE A 46 -25.02 -8.78 -9.12
CA PHE A 46 -24.86 -8.44 -10.54
C PHE A 46 -26.05 -7.61 -11.00
N ARG A 47 -25.76 -6.43 -11.57
CA ARG A 47 -26.77 -5.52 -12.11
C ARG A 47 -26.93 -5.70 -13.62
N ASP A 48 -28.11 -5.39 -14.14
CA ASP A 48 -28.42 -5.40 -15.57
C ASP A 48 -28.06 -6.72 -16.30
N SER A 49 -28.42 -7.84 -15.69
CA SER A 49 -28.37 -9.17 -16.29
C SER A 49 -29.57 -9.38 -17.23
N VAL A 50 -29.36 -10.21 -18.26
CA VAL A 50 -30.41 -10.64 -19.20
C VAL A 50 -30.40 -12.15 -19.29
N ILE A 51 -31.52 -12.77 -18.95
CA ILE A 51 -31.68 -14.23 -18.96
C ILE A 51 -32.97 -14.60 -19.70
N VAL A 52 -33.07 -15.84 -20.13
CA VAL A 52 -34.29 -16.41 -20.72
C VAL A 52 -34.71 -17.60 -19.88
N ILE A 53 -35.98 -17.61 -19.43
CA ILE A 53 -36.60 -18.73 -18.72
C ILE A 53 -37.85 -19.13 -19.50
N GLU A 54 -37.96 -20.38 -19.96
CA GLU A 54 -39.10 -20.88 -20.77
C GLU A 54 -39.48 -19.95 -21.93
N ASN A 55 -38.47 -19.44 -22.66
CA ASN A 55 -38.60 -18.49 -23.78
C ASN A 55 -39.05 -17.06 -23.40
N VAL A 56 -39.17 -16.72 -22.13
CA VAL A 56 -39.41 -15.35 -21.66
C VAL A 56 -38.08 -14.66 -21.37
N VAL A 57 -37.82 -13.53 -22.03
CA VAL A 57 -36.64 -12.70 -21.76
C VAL A 57 -36.88 -11.84 -20.52
N LEU A 58 -36.02 -11.99 -19.52
CA LEU A 58 -36.06 -11.24 -18.27
C LEU A 58 -34.85 -10.30 -18.19
N HIS A 59 -35.12 -9.03 -17.88
CA HIS A 59 -34.12 -8.02 -17.58
C HIS A 59 -34.16 -7.71 -16.09
N GLY A 60 -33.02 -7.80 -15.41
CA GLY A 60 -32.96 -7.53 -13.98
C GLY A 60 -31.60 -7.78 -13.37
N HIS A 61 -31.59 -8.19 -12.12
CA HIS A 61 -30.37 -8.42 -11.35
C HIS A 61 -30.20 -9.91 -11.03
N VAL A 62 -28.97 -10.30 -10.71
CA VAL A 62 -28.66 -11.64 -10.22
C VAL A 62 -28.04 -11.51 -8.85
N GLU A 63 -28.53 -12.34 -7.93
CA GLU A 63 -27.98 -12.46 -6.58
C GLU A 63 -27.30 -13.80 -6.42
N VAL A 64 -26.14 -13.84 -5.77
CA VAL A 64 -25.37 -15.07 -5.59
C VAL A 64 -25.22 -15.37 -4.11
N HIS A 65 -25.58 -16.59 -3.69
CA HIS A 65 -25.39 -17.03 -2.31
C HIS A 65 -24.78 -18.43 -2.24
N ARG A 66 -24.25 -18.83 -1.10
CA ARG A 66 -23.89 -20.23 -0.90
C ARG A 66 -25.12 -21.10 -0.71
N LEU A 67 -26.06 -20.64 0.10
CA LEU A 67 -27.30 -21.33 0.40
C LEU A 67 -28.49 -20.45 0.02
N ALA A 68 -29.55 -21.06 -0.50
CA ALA A 68 -30.77 -20.31 -0.79
C ALA A 68 -31.35 -19.64 0.46
N SER A 69 -31.23 -20.28 1.62
CA SER A 69 -31.66 -19.75 2.91
C SER A 69 -30.97 -18.44 3.33
N GLU A 70 -29.79 -18.11 2.76
CA GLU A 70 -29.08 -16.86 3.03
C GLU A 70 -29.86 -15.63 2.54
N TRP A 71 -30.76 -15.79 1.57
CA TRP A 71 -31.69 -14.74 1.14
C TRP A 71 -32.48 -14.13 2.30
N LYS A 72 -32.95 -15.01 3.20
CA LYS A 72 -33.68 -14.59 4.41
C LYS A 72 -32.74 -14.05 5.48
N GLN A 73 -31.55 -14.65 5.63
CA GLN A 73 -30.56 -14.24 6.63
C GLN A 73 -30.07 -12.81 6.38
N HIS A 74 -29.91 -12.43 5.11
CA HIS A 74 -29.54 -11.07 4.69
C HIS A 74 -30.75 -10.12 4.57
N ALA A 75 -31.96 -10.56 4.94
CA ALA A 75 -33.20 -9.78 4.91
C ALA A 75 -33.54 -9.18 3.53
N HIS A 76 -33.14 -9.83 2.43
CA HIS A 76 -33.40 -9.33 1.07
C HIS A 76 -34.90 -9.27 0.73
N GLY A 77 -35.69 -10.19 1.29
CA GLY A 77 -37.16 -10.18 1.15
C GLY A 77 -37.88 -8.96 1.78
N GLY A 78 -37.17 -8.11 2.53
CA GLY A 78 -37.70 -6.83 3.03
C GLY A 78 -37.17 -5.61 2.28
N ASN A 79 -36.19 -5.79 1.39
CA ASN A 79 -35.45 -4.70 0.78
C ASN A 79 -35.88 -4.47 -0.68
N PRO A 80 -36.47 -3.31 -1.02
CA PRO A 80 -36.91 -3.00 -2.37
C PRO A 80 -35.81 -3.09 -3.44
N ALA A 81 -34.53 -2.93 -3.07
CA ALA A 81 -33.40 -3.05 -4.00
C ALA A 81 -33.30 -4.45 -4.64
N TYR A 82 -33.89 -5.47 -4.03
CA TYR A 82 -33.84 -6.87 -4.47
C TYR A 82 -35.08 -7.29 -5.28
N ASN A 83 -36.09 -6.43 -5.41
CA ASN A 83 -37.29 -6.73 -6.20
C ASN A 83 -36.98 -7.01 -7.68
N SER A 84 -35.93 -6.37 -8.20
CA SER A 84 -35.48 -6.51 -9.58
C SER A 84 -34.59 -7.74 -9.81
N VAL A 85 -34.33 -8.58 -8.80
CA VAL A 85 -33.57 -9.83 -8.97
C VAL A 85 -34.40 -10.80 -9.79
N VAL A 86 -33.90 -11.22 -10.95
CA VAL A 86 -34.59 -12.13 -11.88
C VAL A 86 -34.12 -13.58 -11.74
N LEU A 87 -32.97 -13.80 -11.09
CA LEU A 87 -32.42 -15.12 -10.83
C LEU A 87 -31.58 -15.10 -9.55
N HIS A 88 -31.79 -16.11 -8.71
CA HIS A 88 -30.96 -16.40 -7.56
C HIS A 88 -30.01 -17.54 -7.91
N VAL A 89 -28.71 -17.30 -7.86
CA VAL A 89 -27.69 -18.31 -8.13
C VAL A 89 -27.15 -18.81 -6.80
N VAL A 90 -27.23 -20.11 -6.56
CA VAL A 90 -26.81 -20.70 -5.29
C VAL A 90 -25.84 -21.84 -5.51
N TRP A 91 -24.99 -22.11 -4.53
CA TRP A 91 -24.32 -23.40 -4.53
C TRP A 91 -25.32 -24.52 -4.24
N GLU A 92 -26.15 -24.37 -3.22
CA GLU A 92 -27.16 -25.38 -2.84
C GLU A 92 -28.49 -24.72 -2.50
N ASN A 93 -29.57 -25.25 -3.08
CA ASN A 93 -30.93 -24.77 -2.88
C ASN A 93 -31.57 -25.50 -1.68
N ASP A 94 -31.24 -25.05 -0.47
CA ASP A 94 -31.68 -25.65 0.80
C ASP A 94 -33.05 -25.16 1.30
N LEU A 95 -33.60 -24.10 0.70
CA LEU A 95 -34.88 -23.51 1.06
C LEU A 95 -35.53 -22.85 -0.16
N GLU A 96 -36.86 -22.96 -0.28
CA GLU A 96 -37.61 -22.18 -1.28
C GLU A 96 -37.57 -20.69 -0.92
N VAL A 97 -37.14 -19.87 -1.89
CA VAL A 97 -37.09 -18.41 -1.77
C VAL A 97 -38.27 -17.81 -2.54
N LEU A 98 -38.99 -16.92 -1.87
CA LEU A 98 -40.08 -16.15 -2.47
C LEU A 98 -39.66 -14.69 -2.66
N ARG A 99 -40.15 -14.09 -3.74
CA ARG A 99 -40.13 -12.64 -3.96
C ARG A 99 -41.05 -11.93 -2.97
N ASN A 100 -40.96 -10.61 -2.94
CA ASN A 100 -41.81 -9.77 -2.09
C ASN A 100 -43.29 -9.81 -2.49
N ASP A 101 -43.59 -10.17 -3.74
CA ASP A 101 -44.95 -10.42 -4.22
C ASP A 101 -45.46 -11.85 -3.94
N GLY A 102 -44.67 -12.68 -3.27
CA GLY A 102 -44.99 -14.06 -2.91
C GLY A 102 -44.75 -15.08 -4.01
N THR A 103 -44.30 -14.68 -5.21
CA THR A 103 -43.98 -15.63 -6.28
C THR A 103 -42.62 -16.31 -6.02
N PRO A 104 -42.43 -17.57 -6.46
CA PRO A 104 -41.14 -18.26 -6.33
C PRO A 104 -40.03 -17.51 -7.08
N MET A 105 -38.88 -17.35 -6.44
CA MET A 105 -37.68 -16.83 -7.10
C MET A 105 -37.11 -17.93 -8.01
N PRO A 106 -36.89 -17.66 -9.31
CA PRO A 106 -36.15 -18.59 -10.15
C PRO A 106 -34.74 -18.78 -9.61
N THR A 107 -34.36 -20.04 -9.35
CA THR A 107 -33.08 -20.36 -8.72
C THR A 107 -32.25 -21.28 -9.61
N LEU A 108 -30.97 -20.97 -9.80
CA LEU A 108 -29.98 -21.85 -10.42
C LEU A 108 -29.07 -22.44 -9.34
N GLU A 109 -29.06 -23.76 -9.22
CA GLU A 109 -28.12 -24.48 -8.35
C GLU A 109 -26.84 -24.83 -9.12
N LEU A 110 -25.66 -24.42 -8.61
CA LEU A 110 -24.36 -24.66 -9.23
C LEU A 110 -23.68 -25.96 -8.77
N LYS A 111 -24.17 -26.62 -7.71
CA LYS A 111 -23.62 -27.88 -7.22
C LYS A 111 -23.67 -28.96 -8.30
N GLY A 112 -22.48 -29.47 -8.63
CA GLY A 112 -22.29 -30.44 -9.71
C GLY A 112 -22.16 -29.86 -11.12
N LEU A 113 -22.34 -28.54 -11.31
CA LEU A 113 -22.18 -27.89 -12.61
C LEU A 113 -20.81 -27.22 -12.80
N ILE A 114 -20.18 -26.76 -11.72
CA ILE A 114 -18.87 -26.09 -11.77
C ILE A 114 -17.81 -27.06 -12.31
N PHE A 115 -16.99 -26.61 -13.26
CA PHE A 115 -15.93 -27.45 -13.83
C PHE A 115 -14.91 -27.88 -12.77
N LEU A 116 -14.45 -29.13 -12.85
CA LEU A 116 -13.59 -29.73 -11.81
C LEU A 116 -12.21 -29.07 -11.72
N ASP A 117 -11.68 -28.61 -12.84
CA ASP A 117 -10.41 -27.87 -12.92
C ASP A 117 -10.50 -26.52 -12.20
N VAL A 118 -11.62 -25.81 -12.31
CA VAL A 118 -11.87 -24.53 -11.60
C VAL A 118 -11.83 -24.75 -10.08
N TRP A 119 -12.45 -25.83 -9.59
CA TRP A 119 -12.37 -26.23 -8.19
C TRP A 119 -10.93 -26.52 -7.75
N ARG A 120 -10.21 -27.36 -8.52
CA ARG A 120 -8.82 -27.72 -8.22
C ARG A 120 -7.92 -26.48 -8.19
N ASN A 121 -8.07 -25.58 -9.15
CA ASN A 121 -7.27 -24.35 -9.24
C ASN A 121 -7.59 -23.41 -8.06
N TYR A 122 -8.85 -23.29 -7.69
CA TYR A 122 -9.26 -22.51 -6.51
C TYR A 122 -8.69 -23.07 -5.21
N GLU A 123 -8.77 -24.38 -5.01
CA GLU A 123 -8.20 -25.05 -3.82
C GLU A 123 -6.69 -24.87 -3.73
N GLN A 124 -5.97 -25.01 -4.85
CA GLN A 124 -4.52 -24.79 -4.90
C GLN A 124 -4.14 -23.37 -4.50
N MET A 125 -4.94 -22.37 -4.88
CA MET A 125 -4.71 -20.97 -4.47
C MET A 125 -4.96 -20.73 -2.99
N LEU A 126 -5.81 -21.54 -2.35
CA LEU A 126 -6.10 -21.40 -0.93
C LEU A 126 -5.10 -22.13 -0.03
N ASP A 127 -4.13 -22.86 -0.58
CA ASP A 127 -3.13 -23.58 0.22
C ASP A 127 -2.38 -22.62 1.17
N TYR A 128 -2.56 -22.85 2.47
CA TYR A 128 -1.98 -22.04 3.54
C TYR A 128 -0.49 -22.31 3.75
N LYS A 129 0.06 -23.34 3.11
CA LYS A 129 1.48 -23.72 3.22
C LYS A 129 2.36 -23.06 2.16
N ALA A 130 1.78 -22.48 1.10
CA ALA A 130 2.52 -21.87 0.01
C ALA A 130 3.04 -20.46 0.38
N ASP A 131 4.26 -20.14 -0.07
CA ASP A 131 4.87 -18.81 0.13
C ASP A 131 4.14 -17.68 -0.62
N LEU A 132 3.49 -18.04 -1.73
CA LEU A 132 2.57 -17.21 -2.53
C LEU A 132 1.36 -18.07 -2.95
N PRO A 133 0.11 -17.56 -2.88
CA PRO A 133 -1.07 -18.28 -3.37
C PRO A 133 -0.98 -18.72 -4.84
N CYS A 134 -0.36 -17.89 -5.69
CA CYS A 134 -0.20 -18.16 -7.12
C CYS A 134 1.08 -18.94 -7.46
N ALA A 135 1.86 -19.40 -6.47
CA ALA A 135 3.17 -20.01 -6.67
C ALA A 135 3.20 -21.16 -7.68
N HIS A 136 2.13 -21.96 -7.74
CA HIS A 136 2.01 -23.15 -8.58
C HIS A 136 1.97 -22.85 -10.09
N GLY A 137 1.54 -21.65 -10.48
CA GLY A 137 1.30 -21.29 -11.89
C GLY A 137 1.86 -19.92 -12.28
N LEU A 138 2.61 -19.26 -11.40
CA LEU A 138 3.04 -17.88 -11.60
C LEU A 138 3.90 -17.67 -12.84
N LYS A 139 4.71 -18.68 -13.20
CA LYS A 139 5.63 -18.62 -14.34
C LYS A 139 4.90 -18.75 -15.67
N GLU A 140 3.77 -19.46 -15.66
CA GLU A 140 2.91 -19.76 -16.80
C GLU A 140 1.98 -18.59 -17.13
N VAL A 141 1.78 -17.65 -16.19
CA VAL A 141 0.98 -16.45 -16.45
C VAL A 141 1.66 -15.56 -17.50
N PRO A 142 0.94 -15.16 -18.58
CA PRO A 142 1.48 -14.29 -19.62
C PRO A 142 2.10 -13.02 -19.04
N GLU A 143 3.24 -12.62 -19.59
CA GLU A 143 4.01 -11.46 -19.11
C GLU A 143 3.16 -10.18 -19.08
N ILE A 144 2.34 -9.94 -20.10
CA ILE A 144 1.42 -8.79 -20.16
C ILE A 144 0.43 -8.76 -18.98
N VAL A 145 -0.03 -9.93 -18.51
CA VAL A 145 -0.92 -10.01 -17.35
C VAL A 145 -0.15 -9.75 -16.06
N ARG A 146 1.06 -10.31 -15.94
CA ARG A 146 1.96 -10.04 -14.81
C ARG A 146 2.28 -8.56 -14.69
N PHE A 147 2.63 -7.91 -15.80
CA PHE A 147 2.87 -6.47 -15.88
C PHE A 147 1.62 -5.67 -15.47
N SER A 148 0.45 -5.97 -16.06
CA SER A 148 -0.79 -5.24 -15.75
C SER A 148 -1.30 -5.44 -14.32
N ALA A 149 -0.97 -6.58 -13.69
CA ALA A 149 -1.25 -6.81 -12.27
C ALA A 149 -0.29 -6.00 -11.37
N LEU A 150 0.98 -5.96 -11.76
CA LEU A 150 2.03 -5.22 -11.06
C LEU A 150 1.78 -3.72 -11.10
N GLU A 151 1.51 -3.16 -12.28
CA GLU A 151 1.18 -1.75 -12.49
C GLU A 151 -0.03 -1.33 -11.64
N LYS A 152 -1.12 -2.10 -11.69
CA LYS A 152 -2.32 -1.83 -10.87
C LYS A 152 -1.96 -1.77 -9.37
N ALA A 153 -1.22 -2.76 -8.87
CA ALA A 153 -0.85 -2.81 -7.45
C ALA A 153 0.13 -1.69 -7.05
N LEU A 154 1.01 -1.27 -7.97
CA LEU A 154 1.88 -0.11 -7.79
C LEU A 154 1.05 1.18 -7.64
N VAL A 155 0.09 1.40 -8.54
CA VAL A 155 -0.78 2.59 -8.51
C VAL A 155 -1.58 2.65 -7.21
N GLU A 156 -2.19 1.54 -6.79
CA GLU A 156 -2.93 1.45 -5.52
C GLU A 156 -2.02 1.84 -4.34
N ARG A 157 -0.79 1.31 -4.32
CA ARG A 157 0.19 1.64 -3.29
C ARG A 157 0.63 3.11 -3.31
N LEU A 158 0.76 3.72 -4.49
CA LEU A 158 1.05 5.16 -4.61
C LEU A 158 -0.13 6.01 -4.15
N GLN A 159 -1.36 5.60 -4.42
CA GLN A 159 -2.58 6.26 -3.93
C GLN A 159 -2.68 6.22 -2.40
N GLU A 160 -2.40 5.06 -1.79
CA GLU A 160 -2.35 4.93 -0.32
C GLU A 160 -1.33 5.89 0.29
N LYS A 161 -0.09 5.90 -0.22
CA LYS A 161 0.95 6.80 0.27
C LYS A 161 0.63 8.28 0.03
N SER A 162 0.09 8.60 -1.14
CA SER A 162 -0.33 9.96 -1.47
C SER A 162 -1.40 10.45 -0.51
N SER A 163 -2.34 9.59 -0.11
CA SER A 163 -3.37 9.96 0.86
C SER A 163 -2.76 10.35 2.20
N LEU A 164 -1.75 9.61 2.68
CA LEU A 164 -1.02 9.98 3.91
C LEU A 164 -0.31 11.35 3.81
N ILE A 165 0.25 11.67 2.64
CA ILE A 165 0.91 12.97 2.40
C ILE A 165 -0.13 14.09 2.37
N LEU A 166 -1.28 13.88 1.73
CA LEU A 166 -2.37 14.85 1.69
C LEU A 166 -3.00 15.08 3.07
N ASP A 167 -3.03 14.07 3.93
CA ASP A 167 -3.43 14.23 5.34
C ASP A 167 -2.45 15.14 6.10
N ILE A 168 -1.14 14.99 5.86
CA ILE A 168 -0.13 15.91 6.40
C ILE A 168 -0.36 17.33 5.87
N LEU A 169 -0.55 17.47 4.56
CA LEU A 169 -0.79 18.77 3.90
C LEU A 169 -1.98 19.51 4.52
N LYS A 170 -3.09 18.79 4.73
CA LYS A 170 -4.27 19.33 5.40
C LYS A 170 -3.95 19.77 6.83
N SER A 171 -3.16 18.99 7.57
CA SER A 171 -2.74 19.35 8.94
C SER A 171 -1.81 20.56 9.00
N THR A 172 -1.12 20.86 7.91
CA THR A 172 -0.19 22.00 7.78
C THR A 172 -0.81 23.19 7.04
N THR A 173 -2.13 23.20 6.84
CA THR A 173 -2.86 24.29 6.15
C THR A 173 -2.29 24.55 4.74
N ASP A 174 -2.15 23.49 3.96
CA ASP A 174 -1.68 23.51 2.56
C ASP A 174 -0.23 24.01 2.38
N ASP A 175 0.58 24.03 3.44
CA ASP A 175 2.02 24.31 3.38
C ASP A 175 2.79 23.08 2.85
N TRP A 176 3.03 23.04 1.54
CA TRP A 176 3.77 21.96 0.89
C TRP A 176 5.24 21.85 1.33
N GLU A 177 5.86 22.95 1.75
CA GLU A 177 7.26 22.96 2.20
C GLU A 177 7.39 22.27 3.57
N GLU A 178 6.49 22.60 4.50
CA GLU A 178 6.34 21.89 5.79
C GLU A 178 5.94 20.42 5.57
N THR A 179 5.05 20.15 4.61
CA THR A 179 4.63 18.78 4.25
C THR A 179 5.81 17.93 3.79
N ALA A 180 6.61 18.44 2.86
CA ALA A 180 7.80 17.78 2.36
C ALA A 180 8.80 17.51 3.51
N TYR A 181 9.00 18.49 4.40
CA TYR A 181 9.83 18.33 5.59
C TYR A 181 9.35 17.19 6.52
N ARG A 182 8.06 17.16 6.87
CA ARG A 182 7.49 16.11 7.75
C ARG A 182 7.53 14.73 7.10
N TRP A 183 7.27 14.67 5.79
CA TRP A 183 7.35 13.42 5.05
C TRP A 183 8.77 12.87 4.96
N LEU A 184 9.77 13.76 4.81
CA LEU A 184 11.19 13.39 4.83
C LEU A 184 11.56 12.71 6.15
N PHE A 185 11.17 13.29 7.28
CA PHE A 185 11.40 12.71 8.62
C PHE A 185 10.77 11.33 8.73
N THR A 186 9.50 11.22 8.36
CA THR A 186 8.75 9.95 8.37
C THR A 186 9.49 8.87 7.59
N CYS A 187 10.05 9.21 6.42
CA CYS A 187 10.81 8.30 5.58
C CYS A 187 12.19 7.93 6.17
N PHE A 188 12.87 8.87 6.85
CA PHE A 188 14.15 8.61 7.53
C PHE A 188 14.03 7.70 8.75
N GLY A 189 12.83 7.56 9.32
CA GLY A 189 12.54 6.56 10.35
C GLY A 189 12.41 5.13 9.83
N PHE A 190 12.39 4.93 8.50
CA PHE A 190 12.12 3.65 7.83
C PHE A 190 10.93 2.91 8.44
N LYS A 191 10.95 1.58 8.57
CA LYS A 191 9.81 0.85 9.17
C LYS A 191 9.69 1.08 10.69
N THR A 192 10.81 1.09 11.41
CA THR A 192 10.81 0.95 12.87
C THR A 192 10.54 2.26 13.62
N ASN A 193 11.11 3.37 13.14
CA ASN A 193 11.02 4.67 13.82
C ASN A 193 10.29 5.73 12.98
N SER A 194 9.54 5.34 11.94
CA SER A 194 8.83 6.28 11.06
C SER A 194 7.83 7.14 11.81
N GLN A 195 7.01 6.54 12.69
CA GLN A 195 6.05 7.29 13.49
C GLN A 195 6.74 8.30 14.42
N ALA A 196 7.74 7.86 15.18
CA ALA A 196 8.49 8.73 16.09
C ALA A 196 9.20 9.89 15.36
N MET A 197 9.74 9.65 14.15
CA MET A 197 10.31 10.72 13.33
C MET A 197 9.23 11.70 12.84
N GLY A 198 8.06 11.20 12.43
CA GLY A 198 6.93 12.05 12.03
C GLY A 198 6.44 12.94 13.18
N GLU A 199 6.35 12.38 14.39
CA GLU A 199 6.02 13.12 15.61
C GLU A 199 7.06 14.20 15.92
N LEU A 200 8.35 13.87 15.83
CA LEU A 200 9.44 14.85 16.00
C LEU A 200 9.32 16.02 15.02
N ALA A 201 9.01 15.73 13.74
CA ALA A 201 8.84 16.75 12.73
C ALA A 201 7.62 17.64 13.01
N ALA A 202 6.52 17.06 13.51
CA ALA A 202 5.35 17.84 13.88
C ALA A 202 5.61 18.80 15.07
N LEU A 203 6.49 18.42 16.00
CA LEU A 203 6.90 19.25 17.14
C LEU A 203 7.81 20.41 16.76
N VAL A 204 8.57 20.29 15.67
CA VAL A 204 9.57 21.28 15.24
C VAL A 204 9.21 21.86 13.87
N PRO A 205 8.50 23.00 13.82
CA PRO A 205 8.18 23.67 12.57
C PRO A 205 9.43 23.93 11.71
N TYR A 206 9.36 23.61 10.41
CA TYR A 206 10.51 23.70 9.52
C TYR A 206 11.07 25.13 9.42
N LYS A 207 10.19 26.14 9.46
CA LYS A 207 10.55 27.56 9.47
C LYS A 207 11.50 27.94 10.59
N ILE A 208 11.48 27.22 11.72
CA ILE A 208 12.44 27.44 12.83
C ILE A 208 13.81 26.93 12.43
N LEU A 209 13.90 25.72 11.85
CA LEU A 209 15.16 25.14 11.39
C LEU A 209 15.76 25.95 10.23
N GLN A 210 14.94 26.44 9.31
CA GLN A 210 15.38 27.29 8.20
C GLN A 210 16.09 28.58 8.69
N LYS A 211 15.56 29.22 9.74
CA LYS A 211 16.18 30.43 10.33
C LYS A 211 17.59 30.20 10.89
N HIS A 212 17.89 28.97 11.28
CA HIS A 212 19.16 28.59 11.90
C HIS A 212 20.02 27.68 11.02
N ARG A 213 19.64 27.47 9.76
CA ARG A 213 20.23 26.45 8.87
C ARG A 213 21.75 26.52 8.71
N THR A 214 22.35 27.70 8.82
CA THR A 214 23.82 27.88 8.71
C THR A 214 24.58 27.39 9.94
N GLN A 215 23.88 27.03 11.02
CA GLN A 215 24.42 26.60 12.29
C GLN A 215 24.01 25.15 12.56
N LEU A 216 24.66 24.19 11.90
CA LEU A 216 24.35 22.76 12.03
C LEU A 216 24.25 22.28 13.50
N PRO A 217 25.18 22.63 14.42
CA PRO A 217 25.05 22.25 15.82
C PRO A 217 23.78 22.78 16.51
N VAL A 218 23.24 23.92 16.07
CA VAL A 218 21.97 24.46 16.61
C VAL A 218 20.78 23.64 16.14
N LEU A 219 20.77 23.19 14.87
CA LEU A 219 19.74 22.28 14.36
C LEU A 219 19.78 20.95 15.14
N GLU A 220 20.98 20.42 15.37
CA GLU A 220 21.18 19.21 16.17
C GLU A 220 20.67 19.40 17.61
N ALA A 221 20.95 20.55 18.25
CA ALA A 221 20.47 20.86 19.59
C ALA A 221 18.94 20.86 19.68
N ILE A 222 18.28 21.56 18.75
CA ILE A 222 16.81 21.62 18.68
C ILE A 222 16.22 20.22 18.49
N LEU A 223 16.72 19.47 17.51
CA LEU A 223 16.15 18.17 17.16
C LEU A 223 16.41 17.11 18.24
N PHE A 224 17.61 17.03 18.81
CA PHE A 224 17.91 16.06 19.87
C PHE A 224 17.20 16.37 21.18
N GLY A 225 17.08 17.66 21.50
CA GLY A 225 16.34 18.11 22.66
C GLY A 225 14.85 17.77 22.55
N GLN A 226 14.22 18.08 21.41
CA GLN A 226 12.82 17.74 21.17
C GLN A 226 12.57 16.23 21.04
N ALA A 227 13.56 15.48 20.55
CA ALA A 227 13.48 14.03 20.53
C ALA A 227 13.58 13.40 21.94
N GLY A 228 13.98 14.16 22.97
CA GLY A 228 14.29 13.61 24.28
C GLY A 228 15.45 12.62 24.26
N LEU A 229 16.39 12.82 23.32
CA LEU A 229 17.60 12.00 23.15
C LEU A 229 18.87 12.73 23.60
N LEU A 230 18.79 14.04 23.84
CA LEU A 230 19.89 14.82 24.38
C LEU A 230 20.13 14.43 25.86
N PRO A 231 21.37 14.15 26.29
CA PRO A 231 21.70 13.92 27.69
C PRO A 231 21.37 15.14 28.56
N LEU A 232 21.05 14.91 29.84
CA LEU A 232 20.81 16.00 30.79
C LEU A 232 22.10 16.75 31.16
N GLU A 233 23.20 16.02 31.27
CA GLU A 233 24.52 16.53 31.63
C GLU A 233 25.60 15.79 30.83
N SER A 234 26.73 16.45 30.59
CA SER A 234 27.91 15.85 29.96
C SER A 234 29.16 16.71 30.21
N GLU A 235 30.31 16.07 30.27
CA GLU A 235 31.63 16.73 30.29
C GLU A 235 32.15 17.04 28.87
N GLU A 236 31.47 16.54 27.83
CA GLU A 236 31.89 16.73 26.44
C GLU A 236 31.50 18.13 25.93
N PRO A 237 32.44 18.97 25.46
CA PRO A 237 32.15 20.36 25.06
C PRO A 237 31.06 20.49 23.99
N TYR A 238 31.02 19.56 23.03
CA TYR A 238 29.98 19.53 21.99
C TYR A 238 28.60 19.29 22.61
N VAL A 239 28.48 18.34 23.55
CA VAL A 239 27.19 18.02 24.18
C VAL A 239 26.74 19.15 25.11
N GLN A 240 27.67 19.76 25.86
CA GLN A 240 27.39 20.95 26.68
C GLN A 240 26.86 22.12 25.83
N PHE A 241 27.43 22.33 24.65
CA PHE A 241 26.93 23.30 23.69
C PHE A 241 25.49 22.98 23.29
N LEU A 242 25.19 21.73 22.90
CA LEU A 242 23.83 21.34 22.51
C LEU A 242 22.81 21.54 23.64
N ILE A 243 23.16 21.19 24.88
CA ILE A 243 22.29 21.36 26.06
C ILE A 243 21.94 22.83 26.24
N ARG A 244 22.95 23.72 26.26
CA ARG A 244 22.75 25.16 26.44
C ARG A 244 21.89 25.77 25.34
N GLU A 245 22.18 25.43 24.08
CA GLU A 245 21.39 25.94 22.94
C GLU A 245 19.95 25.44 23.00
N TYR A 246 19.74 24.16 23.30
CA TYR A 246 18.38 23.63 23.43
C TYR A 246 17.60 24.30 24.56
N ASP A 247 18.21 24.51 25.73
CA ASP A 247 17.56 25.20 26.85
C ASP A 247 17.12 26.62 26.47
N PHE A 248 17.93 27.34 25.69
CA PHE A 248 17.56 28.64 25.15
C PHE A 248 16.34 28.55 24.23
N PHE A 249 16.36 27.65 23.23
CA PHE A 249 15.26 27.52 22.27
C PHE A 249 13.97 26.98 22.88
N ARG A 250 14.09 26.05 23.83
CA ARG A 250 12.99 25.52 24.60
C ARG A 250 12.23 26.64 25.32
N LYS A 251 12.95 27.54 26.00
CA LYS A 251 12.36 28.72 26.67
C LYS A 251 11.79 29.70 25.65
N LYS A 252 12.53 29.99 24.56
CA LYS A 252 12.14 30.94 23.52
C LYS A 252 10.82 30.58 22.84
N TYR A 253 10.61 29.30 22.56
CA TYR A 253 9.43 28.80 21.83
C TYR A 253 8.40 28.12 22.74
N SER A 254 8.57 28.16 24.07
CA SER A 254 7.68 27.53 25.05
C SER A 254 7.44 26.04 24.77
N TRP A 255 8.52 25.31 24.45
CA TRP A 255 8.43 23.89 24.17
C TRP A 255 8.45 23.08 25.47
N ASP A 256 7.28 22.90 26.07
CA ASP A 256 7.16 22.26 27.38
C ASP A 256 7.02 20.74 27.32
N SER A 257 6.70 20.19 26.15
CA SER A 257 6.41 18.76 25.96
C SER A 257 7.29 18.12 24.89
N PRO A 258 8.61 17.95 25.14
CA PRO A 258 9.46 17.17 24.24
C PRO A 258 9.06 15.69 24.27
N MET A 259 9.48 14.97 23.22
CA MET A 259 9.40 13.52 23.22
C MET A 259 10.26 12.93 24.35
N LYS A 260 10.04 11.65 24.62
CA LYS A 260 10.82 10.86 25.59
C LYS A 260 11.60 9.76 24.88
N ARG A 261 12.72 9.32 25.49
CA ARG A 261 13.55 8.20 25.00
C ARG A 261 12.76 6.95 24.60
N GLN A 262 11.64 6.65 25.29
CA GLN A 262 10.79 5.49 25.06
C GLN A 262 10.02 5.49 23.72
N HIS A 263 9.88 6.64 23.06
CA HIS A 263 9.29 6.73 21.72
C HIS A 263 10.22 6.12 20.66
N TRP A 264 11.50 5.93 20.99
CA TRP A 264 12.54 5.54 20.06
C TRP A 264 12.98 4.09 20.25
N THR A 265 12.96 3.33 19.17
CA THR A 265 13.42 1.94 19.14
C THR A 265 14.88 1.87 18.66
N PHE A 266 15.75 1.36 19.53
CA PHE A 266 17.17 1.08 19.21
C PHE A 266 17.46 -0.42 19.13
N MET A 267 16.73 -1.24 19.91
CA MET A 267 16.91 -2.69 19.91
C MET A 267 16.48 -3.28 18.55
N GLY A 268 17.27 -4.21 18.02
CA GLY A 268 17.02 -4.84 16.71
C GLY A 268 17.28 -3.94 15.50
N VAL A 269 17.69 -2.68 15.72
CA VAL A 269 18.09 -1.74 14.68
C VAL A 269 19.61 -1.82 14.50
N ARG A 270 20.11 -1.81 13.26
CA ARG A 270 21.56 -1.72 13.02
C ARG A 270 22.08 -0.36 13.50
N PRO A 271 23.29 -0.25 14.08
CA PRO A 271 23.80 1.02 14.62
C PRO A 271 23.73 2.22 13.66
N GLY A 272 24.02 2.02 12.36
CA GLY A 272 23.89 3.08 11.34
C GLY A 272 22.45 3.52 11.04
N ASN A 273 21.44 2.84 11.58
CA ASN A 273 20.02 3.19 11.49
C ASN A 273 19.46 3.72 12.81
N PHE A 274 20.30 3.93 13.83
CA PHE A 274 19.82 4.48 15.10
C PHE A 274 19.19 5.87 14.91
N PRO A 275 18.15 6.20 15.70
CA PRO A 275 17.51 7.51 15.67
C PRO A 275 18.50 8.67 15.78
N THR A 276 19.51 8.54 16.64
CA THR A 276 20.58 9.52 16.82
C THR A 276 21.36 9.81 15.54
N VAL A 277 21.74 8.76 14.81
CA VAL A 277 22.43 8.85 13.52
C VAL A 277 21.52 9.46 12.45
N ARG A 278 20.24 9.08 12.43
CA ARG A 278 19.29 9.55 11.41
C ARG A 278 18.90 11.02 11.62
N ILE A 279 18.72 11.45 12.87
CA ILE A 279 18.48 12.86 13.20
C ILE A 279 19.69 13.72 12.83
N SER A 280 20.92 13.29 13.10
CA SER A 280 22.11 14.08 12.72
C SER A 280 22.30 14.18 11.21
N GLN A 281 21.97 13.12 10.46
CA GLN A 281 21.93 13.16 9.00
C GLN A 281 20.86 14.14 8.49
N LEU A 282 19.65 14.09 9.05
CA LEU A 282 18.57 15.03 8.72
C LEU A 282 18.98 16.48 9.00
N ALA A 283 19.57 16.75 10.17
CA ALA A 283 20.06 18.09 10.53
C ALA A 283 21.07 18.60 9.47
N ALA A 284 22.00 17.76 9.03
CA ALA A 284 22.95 18.09 7.98
C ALA A 284 22.28 18.35 6.63
N ILE A 285 21.24 17.59 6.27
CA ILE A 285 20.49 17.78 5.01
C ILE A 285 19.78 19.13 5.04
N LEU A 286 19.03 19.40 6.12
CA LEU A 286 18.26 20.65 6.27
C LEU A 286 19.15 21.88 6.37
N SER A 287 20.37 21.74 6.91
CA SER A 287 21.37 22.82 6.92
C SER A 287 21.75 23.27 5.50
N ASN A 288 21.78 22.33 4.55
CA ASN A 288 22.17 22.55 3.16
C ASN A 288 20.97 22.75 2.21
N ALA A 289 19.74 22.53 2.67
CA ALA A 289 18.51 22.63 1.87
C ALA A 289 17.66 23.82 2.35
N PRO A 290 17.80 25.04 1.78
CA PRO A 290 16.96 26.17 2.17
C PRO A 290 15.49 25.97 1.79
N ASN A 291 15.23 25.39 0.62
CA ASN A 291 13.89 25.00 0.14
C ASN A 291 13.95 23.52 -0.26
N LEU A 292 13.50 22.65 0.64
CA LEU A 292 13.50 21.21 0.46
C LEU A 292 12.54 20.79 -0.66
N LEU A 293 11.32 21.33 -0.68
CA LEU A 293 10.34 20.98 -1.71
C LEU A 293 10.85 21.38 -3.09
N GLN A 294 11.31 22.63 -3.25
CA GLN A 294 11.85 23.10 -4.53
C GLN A 294 12.99 22.19 -5.03
N SER A 295 13.86 21.75 -4.13
CA SER A 295 14.98 20.87 -4.47
C SER A 295 14.55 19.47 -4.92
N VAL A 296 13.36 19.02 -4.51
CA VAL A 296 12.75 17.74 -4.91
C VAL A 296 11.93 17.89 -6.19
N MET A 297 11.38 19.06 -6.46
CA MET A 297 10.54 19.36 -7.63
C MET A 297 11.36 19.77 -8.87
N GLN A 298 12.66 20.05 -8.74
CA GLN A 298 13.52 20.44 -9.87
C GLN A 298 13.73 19.29 -10.88
N ASP A 299 13.92 19.68 -12.16
CA ASP A 299 13.86 18.86 -13.38
C ASP A 299 14.27 17.39 -13.22
N SER A 300 13.35 16.49 -13.55
CA SER A 300 13.38 15.05 -13.28
C SER A 300 14.50 14.29 -13.99
N ARG A 301 15.19 14.92 -14.94
CA ARG A 301 16.19 14.30 -15.81
C ARG A 301 17.59 14.26 -15.23
N ASP A 302 17.87 15.03 -14.17
CA ASP A 302 19.14 14.96 -13.45
C ASP A 302 18.96 14.76 -11.94
N PHE A 303 18.62 13.51 -11.60
CA PHE A 303 18.53 13.05 -10.22
C PHE A 303 19.88 13.14 -9.47
N ALA A 304 20.99 13.46 -10.13
CA ALA A 304 22.27 13.71 -9.46
C ALA A 304 22.20 14.91 -8.51
N SER A 305 21.41 15.93 -8.84
CA SER A 305 21.23 17.12 -8.00
C SER A 305 20.54 16.78 -6.67
N PHE A 306 19.46 16.00 -6.70
CA PHE A 306 18.82 15.49 -5.48
C PHE A 306 19.74 14.53 -4.70
N LYS A 307 20.46 13.66 -5.40
CA LYS A 307 21.45 12.78 -4.75
C LYS A 307 22.52 13.58 -4.00
N LYS A 308 22.97 14.70 -4.58
CA LYS A 308 23.95 15.60 -3.98
C LYS A 308 23.38 16.28 -2.72
N LEU A 309 22.10 16.67 -2.73
CA LEU A 309 21.41 17.25 -1.57
C LEU A 309 21.39 16.30 -0.37
N LEU A 310 21.14 15.00 -0.61
CA LEU A 310 21.11 13.99 0.45
C LEU A 310 22.50 13.51 0.88
N LYS A 311 23.51 13.71 0.04
CA LYS A 311 24.90 13.28 0.30
C LYS A 311 25.66 14.34 1.08
N VAL A 312 25.23 14.58 2.31
CA VAL A 312 25.84 15.52 3.25
C VAL A 312 26.65 14.79 4.32
N LYS A 313 27.73 15.45 4.75
CA LYS A 313 28.55 14.98 5.86
C LYS A 313 27.89 15.43 7.18
N PRO A 314 27.67 14.51 8.15
CA PRO A 314 27.21 14.90 9.47
C PRO A 314 28.32 15.67 10.22
N SER A 315 27.98 16.33 11.32
CA SER A 315 28.97 17.04 12.15
C SER A 315 30.06 16.09 12.65
N ASP A 316 31.23 16.63 12.99
CA ASP A 316 32.41 15.83 13.33
C ASP A 316 32.17 14.87 14.50
N TYR A 317 31.31 15.24 15.46
CA TYR A 317 30.87 14.34 16.52
C TYR A 317 30.23 13.07 15.95
N TRP A 318 29.19 13.23 15.13
CA TRP A 318 28.38 12.11 14.64
C TRP A 318 29.09 11.23 13.62
N GLN A 319 30.24 11.65 13.08
CA GLN A 319 31.08 10.79 12.24
C GLN A 319 31.71 9.63 13.02
N TYR A 320 31.84 9.75 14.34
CA TYR A 320 32.46 8.76 15.22
C TYR A 320 31.50 8.19 16.27
N HIS A 321 30.22 8.61 16.28
CA HIS A 321 29.26 8.25 17.32
C HIS A 321 27.98 7.65 16.72
N TYR A 322 27.54 6.51 17.26
CA TYR A 322 26.20 5.99 17.00
C TYR A 322 25.15 6.55 17.98
N SER A 323 25.59 6.92 19.18
CA SER A 323 24.81 7.57 20.24
C SER A 323 25.74 8.52 20.99
N PHE A 324 25.18 9.42 21.80
CA PHE A 324 25.99 10.22 22.72
C PHE A 324 26.87 9.35 23.63
N GLY A 325 28.03 9.87 24.03
CA GLY A 325 28.98 9.21 24.91
C GLY A 325 30.18 8.61 24.17
N LYS A 326 30.39 7.29 24.28
CA LYS A 326 31.64 6.67 23.83
C LYS A 326 31.83 6.72 22.29
N PRO A 327 32.97 7.24 21.80
CA PRO A 327 33.27 7.24 20.37
C PRO A 327 33.61 5.83 19.88
N SER A 328 33.40 5.61 18.58
CA SER A 328 33.96 4.47 17.86
C SER A 328 35.39 4.77 17.39
N GLU A 329 36.23 3.74 17.39
CA GLU A 329 37.63 3.83 16.91
C GLU A 329 37.73 4.19 15.42
N LYS A 330 36.69 3.87 14.64
CA LYS A 330 36.63 4.16 13.20
C LYS A 330 35.49 5.13 12.92
N ARG A 331 35.56 5.82 11.78
CA ARG A 331 34.42 6.59 11.28
C ARG A 331 33.25 5.64 11.02
N THR A 332 32.12 5.92 11.63
CA THR A 332 30.91 5.10 11.63
C THR A 332 29.80 5.67 10.76
N ASN A 333 29.79 7.00 10.56
CA ASN A 333 28.76 7.69 9.80
C ASN A 333 29.38 8.56 8.71
N LEU A 334 29.27 8.11 7.47
CA LEU A 334 29.72 8.83 6.28
C LEU A 334 28.59 9.61 5.60
N GLY A 335 27.44 9.75 6.27
CA GLY A 335 26.21 10.29 5.70
C GLY A 335 25.28 9.20 5.17
N VAL A 336 24.40 9.60 4.26
CA VAL A 336 23.40 8.71 3.66
C VAL A 336 24.08 7.74 2.67
N SER A 337 23.90 6.43 2.87
CA SER A 337 24.42 5.41 1.95
C SER A 337 23.64 5.37 0.63
N SER A 338 24.23 4.83 -0.44
CA SER A 338 23.56 4.70 -1.74
C SER A 338 22.24 3.92 -1.65
N THR A 339 22.21 2.83 -0.88
CA THR A 339 20.98 2.06 -0.65
C THR A 339 19.92 2.86 0.11
N ALA A 340 20.31 3.64 1.13
CA ALA A 340 19.37 4.50 1.85
C ALA A 340 18.82 5.61 0.95
N LEU A 341 19.67 6.12 0.05
CA LEU A 341 19.29 7.12 -0.93
C LEU A 341 18.27 6.58 -1.94
N GLU A 342 18.48 5.37 -2.48
CA GLU A 342 17.51 4.70 -3.36
C GLU A 342 16.16 4.50 -2.66
N LEU A 343 16.18 4.08 -1.39
CA LEU A 343 14.97 3.97 -0.58
C LEU A 343 14.27 5.32 -0.36
N LEU A 344 15.02 6.43 -0.27
CA LEU A 344 14.43 7.77 -0.19
C LEU A 344 13.85 8.21 -1.53
N VAL A 345 14.41 7.82 -2.66
CA VAL A 345 13.76 8.06 -3.96
C VAL A 345 12.37 7.42 -3.98
N ILE A 346 12.31 6.14 -3.63
CA ILE A 346 11.10 5.31 -3.66
C ILE A 346 10.06 5.74 -2.61
N ASN A 347 10.50 6.14 -1.42
CA ASN A 347 9.58 6.40 -0.31
C ASN A 347 9.31 7.88 -0.07
N TYR A 348 10.25 8.77 -0.41
CA TYR A 348 10.11 10.21 -0.21
C TYR A 348 9.74 10.92 -1.52
N VAL A 349 10.58 10.85 -2.55
CA VAL A 349 10.40 11.64 -3.79
C VAL A 349 9.16 11.20 -4.57
N ILE A 350 9.09 9.92 -4.95
CA ILE A 350 8.02 9.39 -5.80
C ILE A 350 6.62 9.61 -5.19
N PRO A 351 6.38 9.30 -3.90
CA PRO A 351 5.06 9.53 -3.31
C PRO A 351 4.71 11.02 -3.20
N LEU A 352 5.70 11.89 -2.96
CA LEU A 352 5.49 13.34 -2.91
C LEU A 352 5.10 13.89 -4.29
N TRP A 353 5.78 13.46 -5.35
CA TRP A 353 5.43 13.81 -6.74
C TRP A 353 4.03 13.31 -7.10
N PHE A 354 3.73 12.05 -6.78
CA PHE A 354 2.42 11.47 -7.06
C PHE A 354 1.29 12.21 -6.30
N ALA A 355 1.52 12.57 -5.04
CA ALA A 355 0.57 13.37 -4.26
C ALA A 355 0.38 14.77 -4.85
N TYR A 356 1.46 15.43 -5.25
CA TYR A 356 1.43 16.75 -5.88
C TYR A 356 0.63 16.73 -7.18
N GLY A 357 0.93 15.80 -8.09
CA GLY A 357 0.19 15.63 -9.34
C GLY A 357 -1.28 15.30 -9.14
N ARG A 358 -1.63 14.52 -8.11
CA ARG A 358 -3.03 14.26 -7.77
C ARG A 358 -3.75 15.48 -7.21
N TYR A 359 -3.08 16.31 -6.42
CA TYR A 359 -3.67 17.50 -5.80
C TYR A 359 -3.95 18.60 -6.83
N PHE A 360 -3.01 18.83 -7.75
CA PHE A 360 -3.12 19.86 -8.79
C PHE A 360 -3.71 19.34 -10.12
N GLU A 361 -4.12 18.07 -10.18
CA GLU A 361 -4.62 17.40 -11.40
C GLU A 361 -3.62 17.43 -12.58
N GLU A 362 -2.32 17.37 -12.27
CA GLU A 362 -1.21 17.38 -13.24
C GLU A 362 -0.69 15.96 -13.49
N SER A 363 -1.12 15.33 -14.59
CA SER A 363 -0.75 13.94 -14.96
C SER A 363 0.75 13.76 -15.19
N ASP A 364 1.45 14.79 -15.68
CA ASP A 364 2.89 14.76 -15.95
C ASP A 364 3.71 14.32 -14.73
N TRP A 365 3.30 14.70 -13.51
CA TRP A 365 3.98 14.26 -12.29
C TRP A 365 3.81 12.78 -12.01
N GLN A 366 2.67 12.19 -12.39
CA GLN A 366 2.43 10.76 -12.24
C GLN A 366 3.28 9.97 -13.24
N GLU A 367 3.39 10.44 -14.48
CA GLU A 367 4.26 9.84 -15.50
C GLU A 367 5.73 9.85 -15.06
N ARG A 368 6.22 11.00 -14.55
CA ARG A 368 7.57 11.13 -13.99
C ARG A 368 7.85 10.14 -12.86
N CYS A 369 6.84 9.77 -12.06
CA CYS A 369 7.01 8.77 -11.02
C CYS A 369 7.34 7.39 -11.62
N PHE A 370 6.65 7.02 -12.71
CA PHE A 370 6.88 5.73 -13.37
C PHE A 370 8.21 5.70 -14.11
N ASP A 371 8.61 6.79 -14.76
CA ASP A 371 9.92 6.90 -15.40
C ASP A 371 11.04 6.74 -14.37
N LEU A 372 10.98 7.51 -13.27
CA LEU A 372 11.99 7.44 -12.22
C LEU A 372 12.04 6.07 -11.54
N LEU A 373 10.89 5.41 -11.35
CA LEU A 373 10.85 4.04 -10.81
C LEU A 373 11.52 3.02 -11.74
N GLN A 374 11.51 3.24 -13.05
CA GLN A 374 12.20 2.37 -14.00
C GLN A 374 13.72 2.57 -14.00
N GLU A 375 14.20 3.76 -13.63
CA GLU A 375 15.63 4.07 -13.52
C GLU A 375 16.27 3.63 -12.20
N VAL A 376 15.48 3.52 -11.13
CA VAL A 376 15.97 3.08 -9.82
C VAL A 376 16.10 1.56 -9.77
N SER A 377 17.15 1.06 -9.11
CA SER A 377 17.37 -0.38 -8.93
C SER A 377 16.23 -1.03 -8.13
N ALA A 378 15.93 -2.29 -8.46
CA ALA A 378 14.96 -3.07 -7.71
C ALA A 378 15.39 -3.24 -6.24
N GLU A 379 14.45 -3.09 -5.32
CA GLU A 379 14.71 -3.38 -3.92
C GLU A 379 15.00 -4.85 -3.68
N ASN A 380 15.90 -5.15 -2.74
CA ASN A 380 16.18 -6.52 -2.33
C ASN A 380 15.65 -6.79 -0.91
N ASN A 381 14.44 -7.32 -0.83
CA ASN A 381 13.80 -7.73 0.42
C ASN A 381 13.20 -9.14 0.31
N HIS A 382 12.65 -9.64 1.43
CA HIS A 382 12.09 -10.99 1.49
C HIS A 382 10.90 -11.21 0.55
N ILE A 383 10.12 -10.17 0.23
CA ILE A 383 8.98 -10.26 -0.70
C ILE A 383 9.52 -10.47 -2.12
N ILE A 384 10.48 -9.66 -2.54
CA ILE A 384 11.07 -9.76 -3.89
C ILE A 384 11.74 -11.12 -4.08
N ARG A 385 12.44 -11.62 -3.05
CA ARG A 385 13.03 -12.96 -3.09
C ARG A 385 11.99 -14.07 -3.24
N ARG A 386 10.80 -13.94 -2.62
CA ARG A 386 9.71 -14.93 -2.80
C ARG A 386 9.25 -15.00 -4.25
N PHE A 387 8.97 -13.86 -4.88
CA PHE A 387 8.60 -13.83 -6.30
C PHE A 387 9.72 -14.42 -7.19
N GLN A 388 10.98 -14.08 -6.88
CA GLN A 388 12.14 -14.60 -7.61
C GLN A 388 12.23 -16.13 -7.52
N THR A 389 12.00 -16.73 -6.35
CA THR A 389 11.98 -18.19 -6.17
C THR A 389 10.92 -18.87 -7.05
N HIS A 390 9.83 -18.16 -7.37
CA HIS A 390 8.77 -18.63 -8.27
C HIS A 390 8.91 -18.12 -9.72
N GLY A 391 10.13 -17.75 -10.14
CA GLY A 391 10.43 -17.45 -11.54
C GLY A 391 10.01 -16.06 -12.01
N TRP A 392 9.73 -15.13 -11.09
CA TRP A 392 9.43 -13.73 -11.43
C TRP A 392 10.37 -12.77 -10.70
N SER A 393 11.37 -12.26 -11.41
CA SER A 393 12.36 -11.31 -10.89
C SER A 393 11.94 -9.86 -11.13
N ALA A 394 12.27 -8.96 -10.20
CA ALA A 394 12.14 -7.53 -10.40
C ALA A 394 13.38 -6.97 -11.12
N GLY A 395 13.19 -6.23 -12.22
CA GLY A 395 14.25 -5.55 -12.94
C GLY A 395 14.61 -4.19 -12.35
N ASN A 396 13.61 -3.45 -11.85
CA ASN A 396 13.78 -2.08 -11.35
C ASN A 396 12.84 -1.75 -10.15
N GLY A 397 12.86 -0.49 -9.74
CA GLY A 397 12.03 0.07 -8.68
C GLY A 397 10.53 -0.09 -8.96
N PHE A 398 10.11 0.08 -10.22
CA PHE A 398 8.73 -0.11 -10.66
C PHE A 398 8.26 -1.53 -10.32
N ASP A 399 9.02 -2.53 -10.78
CA ASP A 399 8.71 -3.94 -10.56
C ASP A 399 8.65 -4.27 -9.08
N SER A 400 9.69 -3.88 -8.33
CA SER A 400 9.78 -4.20 -6.90
C SER A 400 8.67 -3.55 -6.08
N GLN A 401 8.30 -2.30 -6.37
CA GLN A 401 7.18 -1.63 -5.69
C GLN A 401 5.83 -2.27 -6.03
N GLY A 402 5.59 -2.65 -7.29
CA GLY A 402 4.37 -3.33 -7.68
C GLY A 402 4.26 -4.75 -7.09
N MET A 403 5.37 -5.50 -7.01
CA MET A 403 5.42 -6.80 -6.32
C MET A 403 5.13 -6.67 -4.82
N ILE A 404 5.66 -5.64 -4.16
CA ILE A 404 5.34 -5.35 -2.76
C ILE A 404 3.85 -5.04 -2.60
N GLY A 405 3.25 -4.27 -3.53
CA GLY A 405 1.82 -4.00 -3.58
C GLY A 405 1.00 -5.29 -3.72
N LEU A 406 1.33 -6.12 -4.71
CA LEU A 406 0.68 -7.41 -4.94
C LEU A 406 0.70 -8.29 -3.69
N PHE A 407 1.87 -8.40 -3.06
CA PHE A 407 2.03 -9.23 -1.88
C PHE A 407 1.17 -8.74 -0.71
N LYS A 408 1.24 -7.44 -0.39
CA LYS A 408 0.56 -6.89 0.79
C LYS A 408 -0.94 -6.74 0.60
N ASN A 409 -1.38 -6.33 -0.59
CA ASN A 409 -2.78 -5.97 -0.83
C ASN A 409 -3.60 -7.16 -1.33
N TYR A 410 -2.95 -8.19 -1.89
CA TYR A 410 -3.63 -9.36 -2.45
C TYR A 410 -3.17 -10.68 -1.83
N CYS A 411 -1.88 -11.02 -1.91
CA CYS A 411 -1.40 -12.35 -1.50
C CYS A 411 -1.58 -12.60 -0.01
N GLN A 412 -1.11 -11.68 0.84
CA GLN A 412 -1.18 -11.78 2.30
C GLN A 412 -2.62 -11.83 2.82
N PRO A 413 -3.56 -10.97 2.38
CA PRO A 413 -4.98 -11.06 2.77
C PRO A 413 -5.76 -12.12 1.98
N LYS A 414 -5.11 -12.88 1.09
CA LYS A 414 -5.71 -13.91 0.23
C LYS A 414 -6.86 -13.40 -0.67
N LYS A 415 -6.75 -12.18 -1.20
CA LYS A 415 -7.71 -11.61 -2.17
C LYS A 415 -7.45 -12.11 -3.60
N CYS A 416 -7.18 -13.41 -3.77
CA CYS A 416 -6.80 -13.99 -5.07
C CYS A 416 -7.87 -13.78 -6.14
N LEU A 417 -9.16 -13.89 -5.80
CA LEU A 417 -10.25 -13.70 -6.76
C LEU A 417 -10.33 -12.28 -7.34
N GLN A 418 -9.70 -11.30 -6.68
CA GLN A 418 -9.59 -9.90 -7.14
C GLN A 418 -8.26 -9.62 -7.87
N CYS A 419 -7.33 -10.57 -7.90
CA CYS A 419 -6.02 -10.44 -8.52
C CYS A 419 -6.04 -10.98 -9.96
N LYS A 420 -5.58 -10.17 -10.93
CA LYS A 420 -5.52 -10.55 -12.35
C LYS A 420 -4.72 -11.83 -12.61
N ILE A 421 -3.67 -12.07 -11.84
CA ILE A 421 -2.84 -13.28 -11.94
C ILE A 421 -3.68 -14.51 -11.61
N ALA A 422 -4.36 -14.50 -10.47
CA ALA A 422 -5.20 -15.61 -10.03
C ALA A 422 -6.43 -15.79 -10.94
N GLN A 423 -6.99 -14.72 -11.51
CA GLN A 423 -8.05 -14.82 -12.51
C GLN A 423 -7.63 -15.53 -13.80
N VAL A 424 -6.33 -15.51 -14.16
CA VAL A 424 -5.82 -16.33 -15.25
C VAL A 424 -5.67 -17.77 -14.82
N LEU A 425 -5.14 -18.01 -13.62
CA LEU A 425 -4.87 -19.35 -13.10
C LEU A 425 -6.12 -20.14 -12.72
N ILE A 426 -7.25 -19.47 -12.44
CA ILE A 426 -8.50 -20.14 -12.06
C ILE A 426 -9.28 -20.67 -13.27
N LYS A 427 -8.87 -20.29 -14.49
CA LYS A 427 -9.56 -20.64 -15.73
C LYS A 427 -9.60 -22.16 -15.91
N SER A 428 -10.72 -22.62 -16.46
CA SER A 428 -10.84 -23.94 -17.07
C SER A 428 -10.19 -23.94 -18.46
N GLU A 429 -9.43 -24.99 -18.78
CA GLU A 429 -8.98 -25.28 -20.16
C GLU A 429 -10.09 -25.96 -20.97
N SER A 430 -11.13 -26.44 -20.29
CA SER A 430 -12.32 -27.05 -20.89
C SER A 430 -13.20 -25.96 -21.49
N LYS A 431 -13.04 -25.69 -22.78
CA LYS A 431 -13.93 -24.83 -23.59
C LYS A 431 -14.74 -25.65 -24.59
#